data_AF-A0A090DD49-F1
#
_entry.id   AF-A0A090DD49-F1
#
_cell.length_a   1.000
_cell.length_b   1.000
_cell.length_c   1.000
_cell.angle_alpha   90.00
_cell.angle_beta   90.00
_cell.angle_gamma   90.00
#
_symmetry.space_group_name_H-M   'P 1'
#
loop_
_entity.id
_entity.type
_entity.pdbx_description
1 polymer ?
#
loop_
_entity_poly.entity_id
_entity_poly.type
_entity_poly.pdbx_seq_one_letter_code
_entity_poly.pdbx_strand_id
1 'polypeptide(L)'
;MATLHYASGGSAAEVATAGFNLVDVQYLSQVNALPDGMKGLVYLSAHDGVTQSFIDKVTPFLNNSKVFGFFLMDEPDPTGRWGTYASAENLKAESDWIHSHFPGAKTFITMMNMGSSTNPDFTNTYNPANTGIDYYGLDPYPVRTGTTSVDYDMIDRAVAAAVKSGIPIDKIIPVYQTFGGGGWETDTGGKHVMPTTSQMQTMMDHWAKLVPSPAFDYAYAWGSQNGDTALENSPELQALFRQHNASSTSSAPPATTEPTPPTSEPAPTTSDATPPTTSTDPSHNDHVIHGGKGNDTYHINNAHDKVMEANGGGFDKVMASVSYALSAGSHVEQLSTSSTRGKAAIDLTGNEFGQTILGNNADNKINGGGGSDLLKGYGGHDAFVFNTALGKYNIDKIADFDVSRDKIYLDHGIFAGLQKGALATGDFHIGRSAHDASDHIIYNSATGALSFDSDGIGGHAQVQFASLSPHLHLGENSFLVT
;
A
#
# COMPACT_ATOMS: atom_id res chain seq x y z
N MET A 1 26.32 -8.22 -1.67
CA MET A 1 25.02 -8.81 -2.07
C MET A 1 24.62 -8.15 -3.38
N ALA A 2 23.79 -8.80 -4.20
CA ALA A 2 23.19 -8.11 -5.35
C ALA A 2 22.36 -6.93 -4.85
N THR A 3 22.42 -5.80 -5.54
CA THR A 3 21.61 -4.62 -5.27
C THR A 3 20.13 -4.98 -5.48
N LEU A 4 19.28 -4.63 -4.52
CA LEU A 4 17.82 -4.70 -4.71
C LEU A 4 17.32 -3.46 -5.47
N HIS A 5 16.16 -3.56 -6.09
CA HIS A 5 15.55 -2.50 -6.86
C HIS A 5 14.19 -2.18 -6.26
N TYR A 6 14.09 -0.99 -5.65
CA TYR A 6 12.94 -0.49 -4.93
C TYR A 6 12.09 0.44 -5.81
N ALA A 7 10.78 0.24 -5.80
CA ALA A 7 9.81 1.19 -6.32
C ALA A 7 8.75 1.47 -5.24
N SER A 8 8.37 2.74 -5.08
CA SER A 8 7.29 3.15 -4.17
C SER A 8 5.98 3.40 -4.92
N GLY A 9 4.85 3.26 -4.25
CA GLY A 9 3.54 3.68 -4.77
C GLY A 9 2.97 2.77 -5.87
N GLY A 10 3.45 1.54 -6.00
CA GLY A 10 2.94 0.53 -6.93
C GLY A 10 2.69 -0.80 -6.21
N SER A 11 1.73 -1.60 -6.67
CA SER A 11 1.56 -2.94 -6.11
C SER A 11 2.74 -3.84 -6.49
N ALA A 12 3.01 -4.83 -5.64
CA ALA A 12 4.08 -5.80 -5.88
C ALA A 12 4.00 -6.46 -7.26
N ALA A 13 2.77 -6.77 -7.73
CA ALA A 13 2.56 -7.37 -9.04
C ALA A 13 2.87 -6.40 -10.19
N GLU A 14 2.48 -5.13 -10.07
CA GLU A 14 2.73 -4.10 -11.08
C GLU A 14 4.24 -3.82 -11.22
N VAL A 15 4.92 -3.53 -10.10
CA VAL A 15 6.35 -3.16 -10.13
C VAL A 15 7.24 -4.33 -10.53
N ALA A 16 6.86 -5.57 -10.19
CA ALA A 16 7.58 -6.77 -10.62
C ALA A 16 7.65 -6.89 -12.15
N THR A 17 6.66 -6.35 -12.88
CA THR A 17 6.72 -6.36 -14.35
C THR A 17 7.93 -5.59 -14.85
N ALA A 18 8.35 -4.49 -14.20
CA ALA A 18 9.55 -3.74 -14.56
C ALA A 18 10.83 -4.26 -13.86
N GLY A 19 10.79 -5.45 -13.25
CA GLY A 19 11.95 -6.09 -12.64
C GLY A 19 12.32 -5.58 -11.25
N PHE A 20 11.48 -4.75 -10.62
CA PHE A 20 11.69 -4.37 -9.22
C PHE A 20 11.51 -5.59 -8.30
N ASN A 21 12.34 -5.70 -7.27
CA ASN A 21 12.35 -6.81 -6.32
C ASN A 21 12.29 -6.36 -4.85
N LEU A 22 12.15 -5.05 -4.62
CA LEU A 22 11.82 -4.42 -3.35
C LEU A 22 10.64 -3.47 -3.60
N VAL A 23 9.65 -3.45 -2.72
CA VAL A 23 8.44 -2.63 -2.87
C VAL A 23 7.98 -2.11 -1.51
N ASP A 24 7.33 -0.96 -1.50
CA ASP A 24 6.75 -0.41 -0.29
C ASP A 24 5.55 -1.23 0.16
N VAL A 25 5.47 -1.45 1.45
CA VAL A 25 4.38 -2.15 2.10
C VAL A 25 4.06 -1.42 3.40
N GLN A 26 2.83 -1.52 3.86
CA GLN A 26 2.38 -0.95 5.13
C GLN A 26 1.73 -2.00 6.01
N TYR A 27 1.31 -3.13 5.42
CA TYR A 27 0.56 -4.18 6.13
C TYR A 27 1.16 -5.58 5.94
N LEU A 28 0.97 -6.43 6.95
CA LEU A 28 1.43 -7.82 6.91
C LEU A 28 0.81 -8.61 5.74
N SER A 29 -0.44 -8.31 5.37
CA SER A 29 -1.12 -8.91 4.22
C SER A 29 -0.37 -8.65 2.90
N GLN A 30 0.12 -7.43 2.69
CA GLN A 30 0.91 -7.07 1.51
C GLN A 30 2.23 -7.83 1.48
N VAL A 31 2.93 -7.92 2.61
CA VAL A 31 4.17 -8.71 2.71
C VAL A 31 3.94 -10.19 2.40
N ASN A 32 2.85 -10.77 2.93
CA ASN A 32 2.52 -12.17 2.70
C ASN A 32 2.19 -12.44 1.22
N ALA A 33 1.56 -11.47 0.55
CA ALA A 33 1.19 -11.52 -0.86
C ALA A 33 2.36 -11.27 -1.83
N LEU A 34 3.55 -10.87 -1.34
CA LEU A 34 4.69 -10.61 -2.22
C LEU A 34 5.07 -11.87 -3.03
N PRO A 35 5.33 -11.73 -4.34
CA PRO A 35 5.88 -12.81 -5.16
C PRO A 35 7.20 -13.37 -4.59
N ASP A 36 7.52 -14.62 -4.95
CA ASP A 36 8.79 -15.22 -4.59
C ASP A 36 9.97 -14.41 -5.11
N GLY A 37 10.99 -14.22 -4.26
CA GLY A 37 12.16 -13.41 -4.57
C GLY A 37 11.98 -11.90 -4.33
N MET A 38 10.76 -11.41 -4.12
CA MET A 38 10.53 -10.02 -3.71
C MET A 38 10.66 -9.84 -2.19
N LYS A 39 11.02 -8.62 -1.80
CA LYS A 39 11.05 -8.17 -0.40
C LYS A 39 10.17 -6.93 -0.23
N GLY A 40 9.68 -6.75 1.00
CA GLY A 40 8.94 -5.55 1.41
C GLY A 40 9.83 -4.58 2.19
N LEU A 41 9.72 -3.30 1.89
CA LEU A 41 10.22 -2.20 2.70
C LEU A 41 9.02 -1.53 3.40
N VAL A 42 8.92 -1.69 4.72
CA VAL A 42 7.72 -1.26 5.46
C VAL A 42 7.75 0.25 5.65
N TYR A 43 6.85 1.00 5.02
CA TYR A 43 6.73 2.45 5.20
C TYR A 43 5.93 2.80 6.45
N LEU A 44 6.52 3.58 7.35
CA LEU A 44 5.94 3.84 8.68
C LEU A 44 5.40 5.26 8.87
N SER A 45 6.03 6.26 8.23
CA SER A 45 5.88 7.68 8.61
C SER A 45 6.10 7.88 10.13
N ALA A 46 7.16 7.26 10.65
CA ALA A 46 7.54 7.29 12.07
C ALA A 46 8.51 8.45 12.34
N HIS A 47 8.21 9.22 13.39
CA HIS A 47 8.92 10.44 13.77
C HIS A 47 8.74 10.87 15.25
N ASP A 48 7.83 10.19 15.97
CA ASP A 48 7.47 10.50 17.36
C ASP A 48 8.27 9.69 18.38
N GLY A 49 9.19 8.84 17.93
CA GLY A 49 9.93 7.91 18.77
C GLY A 49 9.17 6.59 18.98
N VAL A 50 9.63 5.79 19.93
CA VAL A 50 9.05 4.47 20.24
C VAL A 50 7.74 4.61 21.03
N THR A 51 6.70 5.08 20.35
CA THR A 51 5.34 5.15 20.88
C THR A 51 4.63 3.80 20.75
N GLN A 52 3.48 3.64 21.42
CA GLN A 52 2.66 2.45 21.22
C GLN A 52 2.20 2.32 19.76
N SER A 53 1.86 3.42 19.10
CA SER A 53 1.49 3.40 17.68
C SER A 53 2.63 2.92 16.78
N PHE A 54 3.88 3.34 17.07
CA PHE A 54 5.05 2.81 16.39
C PHE A 54 5.17 1.29 16.60
N ILE A 55 5.10 0.82 17.85
CA ILE A 55 5.20 -0.60 18.19
C ILE A 55 4.10 -1.41 17.48
N ASP A 56 2.87 -0.93 17.49
CA ASP A 56 1.72 -1.60 16.86
C ASP A 56 1.87 -1.68 15.34
N LYS A 57 2.48 -0.67 14.71
CA LYS A 57 2.79 -0.69 13.26
C LYS A 57 3.86 -1.71 12.90
N VAL A 58 4.92 -1.84 13.68
CA VAL A 58 6.07 -2.68 13.32
C VAL A 58 5.93 -4.15 13.77
N THR A 59 5.30 -4.39 14.91
CA THR A 59 5.19 -5.74 15.52
C THR A 59 4.56 -6.80 14.61
N PRO A 60 3.54 -6.52 13.78
CA PRO A 60 2.96 -7.51 12.86
C PRO A 60 3.99 -8.16 11.91
N PHE A 61 5.10 -7.49 11.65
CA PHE A 61 6.13 -7.97 10.71
C PHE A 61 7.17 -8.91 11.34
N LEU A 62 7.08 -9.16 12.66
CA LEU A 62 8.09 -9.93 13.40
C LEU A 62 8.30 -11.31 12.77
N ASN A 63 9.58 -11.69 12.60
CA ASN A 63 10.00 -12.96 11.99
C ASN A 63 9.55 -13.18 10.54
N ASN A 64 9.05 -12.16 9.84
CA ASN A 64 8.68 -12.31 8.44
C ASN A 64 9.91 -12.20 7.54
N SER A 65 10.33 -13.34 6.98
CA SER A 65 11.51 -13.42 6.11
C SER A 65 11.43 -12.58 4.84
N LYS A 66 10.24 -12.13 4.42
CA LYS A 66 10.04 -11.27 3.24
C LYS A 66 10.25 -9.78 3.55
N VAL A 67 10.41 -9.39 4.82
CA VAL A 67 10.70 -8.00 5.20
C VAL A 67 12.20 -7.73 5.06
N PHE A 68 12.55 -6.77 4.22
CA PHE A 68 13.93 -6.28 4.12
C PHE A 68 14.24 -5.26 5.22
N GLY A 69 13.30 -4.38 5.52
CA GLY A 69 13.50 -3.30 6.48
C GLY A 69 12.29 -2.37 6.60
N PHE A 70 12.52 -1.24 7.24
CA PHE A 70 11.55 -0.21 7.55
C PHE A 70 12.02 1.13 6.97
N PHE A 71 11.18 1.72 6.12
CA PHE A 71 11.29 3.10 5.68
C PHE A 71 10.61 3.98 6.71
N LEU A 72 11.41 4.60 7.59
CA LEU A 72 10.89 5.35 8.71
C LEU A 72 10.10 6.56 8.22
N MET A 73 10.69 7.36 7.33
CA MET A 73 10.09 8.62 6.92
C MET A 73 10.66 9.15 5.61
N ASP A 74 9.78 9.69 4.77
CA ASP A 74 10.15 10.46 3.58
C ASP A 74 10.46 11.91 3.97
N GLU A 75 11.67 12.36 3.63
CA GLU A 75 12.20 13.72 3.84
C GLU A 75 11.84 14.36 5.20
N PRO A 76 12.25 13.76 6.35
CA PRO A 76 12.05 14.37 7.66
C PRO A 76 12.66 15.79 7.73
N ASP A 77 11.89 16.74 8.28
CA ASP A 77 12.36 18.12 8.46
C ASP A 77 12.95 18.30 9.87
N PRO A 78 14.27 18.51 10.03
CA PRO A 78 14.89 18.70 11.34
C PRO A 78 14.52 20.04 12.00
N THR A 79 13.84 20.93 11.28
CA THR A 79 13.42 22.26 11.74
C THR A 79 11.91 22.38 11.96
N GLY A 80 11.12 21.50 11.34
CA GLY A 80 9.65 21.54 11.36
C GLY A 80 9.03 22.76 10.67
N ARG A 81 9.80 23.46 9.82
CA ARG A 81 9.38 24.72 9.20
C ARG A 81 8.68 24.50 7.85
N TRP A 82 9.05 23.45 7.14
CA TRP A 82 8.69 23.20 5.76
C TRP A 82 7.98 21.86 5.59
N GLY A 83 8.32 20.90 6.44
CA GLY A 83 7.74 19.56 6.45
C GLY A 83 7.46 19.06 7.85
N THR A 84 7.22 17.76 7.94
CA THR A 84 6.96 17.08 9.20
C THR A 84 8.22 17.05 10.05
N TYR A 85 8.14 17.60 11.26
CA TYR A 85 9.26 17.65 12.18
C TYR A 85 9.63 16.26 12.68
N ALA A 86 10.90 15.89 12.58
CA ALA A 86 11.43 14.69 13.21
C ALA A 86 12.75 15.01 13.93
N SER A 87 12.83 14.71 15.22
CA SER A 87 14.09 14.86 15.95
C SER A 87 15.03 13.69 15.63
N ALA A 88 16.35 13.96 15.59
CA ALA A 88 17.33 12.89 15.44
C ALA A 88 17.26 11.86 16.59
N GLU A 89 16.86 12.31 17.79
CA GLU A 89 16.67 11.44 18.96
C GLU A 89 15.49 10.47 18.78
N ASN A 90 14.37 10.93 18.23
CA ASN A 90 13.20 10.09 17.97
C ASN A 90 13.50 9.04 16.88
N LEU A 91 14.07 9.48 15.77
CA LEU A 91 14.50 8.58 14.70
C LEU A 91 15.54 7.58 15.19
N LYS A 92 16.43 7.99 16.11
CA LYS A 92 17.36 7.09 16.78
C LYS A 92 16.65 6.04 17.62
N ALA A 93 15.70 6.46 18.45
CA ALA A 93 14.96 5.55 19.30
C ALA A 93 14.21 4.50 18.48
N GLU A 94 13.57 4.91 17.38
CA GLU A 94 12.87 4.02 16.45
C GLU A 94 13.83 3.04 15.77
N SER A 95 14.97 3.53 15.26
CA SER A 95 15.97 2.68 14.61
C SER A 95 16.58 1.66 15.57
N ASP A 96 17.00 2.10 16.77
CA ASP A 96 17.56 1.22 17.81
C ASP A 96 16.54 0.16 18.26
N TRP A 97 15.26 0.54 18.36
CA TRP A 97 14.20 -0.39 18.71
C TRP A 97 14.00 -1.46 17.63
N ILE A 98 13.98 -1.06 16.34
CA ILE A 98 13.90 -2.00 15.22
C ILE A 98 15.09 -2.95 15.25
N HIS A 99 16.32 -2.45 15.38
CA HIS A 99 17.51 -3.31 15.40
C HIS A 99 17.54 -4.30 16.55
N SER A 100 16.96 -3.94 17.70
CA SER A 100 16.88 -4.83 18.87
C SER A 100 15.78 -5.89 18.77
N HIS A 101 14.72 -5.67 18.00
CA HIS A 101 13.57 -6.58 17.89
C HIS A 101 13.49 -7.34 16.56
N PHE A 102 14.13 -6.82 15.50
CA PHE A 102 14.13 -7.38 14.15
C PHE A 102 15.57 -7.66 13.68
N PRO A 103 16.20 -8.77 14.14
CA PRO A 103 17.56 -9.10 13.74
C PRO A 103 17.72 -9.14 12.22
N GLY A 104 18.57 -8.27 11.69
CA GLY A 104 18.88 -8.19 10.25
C GLY A 104 18.01 -7.24 9.43
N ALA A 105 16.89 -6.74 9.98
CA ALA A 105 16.09 -5.72 9.31
C ALA A 105 16.86 -4.40 9.22
N LYS A 106 16.61 -3.67 8.14
CA LYS A 106 17.28 -2.40 7.83
C LYS A 106 16.39 -1.21 8.10
N THR A 107 16.97 -0.06 8.43
CA THR A 107 16.25 1.21 8.57
C THR A 107 16.66 2.20 7.48
N PHE A 108 15.70 2.94 6.95
CA PHE A 108 15.88 3.82 5.82
C PHE A 108 15.08 5.12 5.99
N ILE A 109 15.65 6.23 5.55
CA ILE A 109 14.95 7.51 5.30
C ILE A 109 15.43 8.07 3.96
N THR A 110 14.63 8.90 3.31
CA THR A 110 15.13 9.88 2.32
C THR A 110 15.54 11.15 3.05
N MET A 111 16.35 12.00 2.42
CA MET A 111 16.98 13.14 3.07
C MET A 111 16.41 14.45 2.54
N MET A 112 15.78 15.22 3.41
CA MET A 112 15.40 16.58 3.07
C MET A 112 16.65 17.43 2.80
N ASN A 113 16.76 18.03 1.61
CA ASN A 113 17.81 18.98 1.30
C ASN A 113 17.52 20.33 1.95
N MET A 114 18.32 20.71 2.96
CA MET A 114 18.16 21.98 3.69
C MET A 114 18.77 23.18 2.97
N GLY A 115 19.49 22.94 1.87
CA GLY A 115 20.12 23.94 1.03
C GLY A 115 19.30 24.24 -0.22
N SER A 116 19.96 24.17 -1.37
CA SER A 116 19.34 24.32 -2.69
C SER A 116 19.84 23.26 -3.65
N SER A 117 19.24 23.18 -4.83
CA SER A 117 19.69 22.31 -5.92
C SER A 117 21.12 22.62 -6.43
N THR A 118 21.60 23.85 -6.22
CA THR A 118 22.95 24.29 -6.61
C THR A 118 23.96 24.25 -5.47
N ASN A 119 23.49 24.26 -4.23
CA ASN A 119 24.30 24.15 -3.03
C ASN A 119 23.56 23.31 -1.96
N PRO A 120 23.49 21.97 -2.15
CA PRO A 120 22.78 21.10 -1.23
C PRO A 120 23.45 21.07 0.13
N ASP A 121 22.66 20.93 1.19
CA ASP A 121 23.14 20.89 2.56
C ASP A 121 22.35 19.89 3.40
N PHE A 122 23.08 18.95 3.99
CA PHE A 122 22.56 17.95 4.92
C PHE A 122 23.24 18.07 6.31
N THR A 123 24.00 19.14 6.55
CA THR A 123 24.66 19.34 7.85
C THR A 123 23.64 19.62 8.95
N ASN A 124 23.92 19.15 10.17
CA ASN A 124 23.03 19.26 11.33
C ASN A 124 21.65 18.60 11.13
N THR A 125 21.55 17.62 10.22
CA THR A 125 20.33 16.83 10.00
C THR A 125 20.51 15.42 10.58
N TYR A 126 20.54 14.39 9.74
CA TYR A 126 20.58 12.98 10.11
C TYR A 126 21.79 12.30 9.47
N ASN A 127 22.48 11.49 10.26
CA ASN A 127 23.56 10.63 9.80
C ASN A 127 23.65 9.39 10.69
N PRO A 128 24.46 8.38 10.33
CA PRO A 128 24.52 7.13 11.11
C PRO A 128 24.96 7.35 12.56
N ALA A 129 25.76 8.37 12.83
CA ALA A 129 26.28 8.62 14.16
C ALA A 129 25.22 9.15 15.13
N ASN A 130 24.27 9.97 14.65
CA ASN A 130 23.22 10.56 15.50
C ASN A 130 21.88 9.81 15.45
N THR A 131 21.59 9.05 14.40
CA THR A 131 20.32 8.30 14.27
C THR A 131 20.48 6.78 14.33
N GLY A 132 21.67 6.23 14.09
CA GLY A 132 21.81 4.77 13.94
C GLY A 132 21.13 4.19 12.69
N ILE A 133 20.52 5.01 11.82
CA ILE A 133 19.83 4.54 10.61
C ILE A 133 20.83 3.88 9.64
N ASP A 134 20.41 2.78 9.00
CA ASP A 134 21.26 2.02 8.09
C ASP A 134 21.55 2.77 6.79
N TYR A 135 20.51 3.32 6.16
CA TYR A 135 20.54 3.81 4.78
C TYR A 135 19.83 5.16 4.60
N TYR A 136 20.33 5.97 3.66
CA TYR A 136 19.88 7.34 3.41
C TYR A 136 19.68 7.57 1.90
N GLY A 137 18.45 7.81 1.51
CA GLY A 137 18.06 8.13 0.14
C GLY A 137 18.39 9.57 -0.18
N LEU A 138 19.06 9.79 -1.30
CA LEU A 138 19.30 11.13 -1.83
C LEU A 138 18.55 11.26 -3.14
N ASP A 139 17.71 12.28 -3.22
CA ASP A 139 16.68 12.54 -4.24
C ASP A 139 16.87 13.85 -5.02
N PRO A 140 18.06 14.09 -5.60
CA PRO A 140 18.24 15.15 -6.58
C PRO A 140 17.37 14.89 -7.82
N TYR A 141 16.65 15.93 -8.27
CA TYR A 141 15.75 15.87 -9.43
C TYR A 141 16.19 16.82 -10.56
N PRO A 142 17.18 16.43 -11.39
CA PRO A 142 17.77 17.28 -12.43
C PRO A 142 16.83 17.75 -13.54
N VAL A 143 15.80 16.95 -13.85
CA VAL A 143 14.95 17.19 -15.04
C VAL A 143 13.79 18.09 -14.64
N ARG A 144 13.95 19.39 -14.93
CA ARG A 144 13.02 20.44 -14.48
C ARG A 144 12.91 21.61 -15.44
N THR A 145 11.77 22.29 -15.42
CA THR A 145 11.57 23.57 -16.11
C THR A 145 12.31 24.72 -15.41
N GLY A 146 12.42 25.87 -16.07
CA GLY A 146 13.12 27.04 -15.51
C GLY A 146 14.66 26.93 -15.58
N THR A 147 15.19 25.87 -16.17
CA THR A 147 16.62 25.70 -16.47
C THR A 147 16.85 25.70 -17.99
N THR A 148 18.05 26.09 -18.42
CA THR A 148 18.43 26.08 -19.85
C THR A 148 18.87 24.71 -20.36
N SER A 149 19.26 23.82 -19.44
CA SER A 149 19.73 22.46 -19.70
C SER A 149 19.56 21.61 -18.44
N VAL A 150 19.45 20.29 -18.60
CA VAL A 150 19.42 19.36 -17.46
C VAL A 150 20.75 19.41 -16.71
N ASP A 151 20.67 19.58 -15.40
CA ASP A 151 21.83 19.72 -14.50
C ASP A 151 22.10 18.40 -13.77
N TYR A 152 22.73 17.45 -14.48
CA TYR A 152 23.04 16.13 -13.91
C TYR A 152 24.03 16.20 -12.75
N ASP A 153 24.89 17.21 -12.72
CA ASP A 153 25.85 17.47 -11.63
C ASP A 153 25.14 17.77 -10.28
N MET A 154 23.82 17.97 -10.29
CA MET A 154 23.01 18.01 -9.06
C MET A 154 23.17 16.72 -8.23
N ILE A 155 23.30 15.57 -8.90
CA ILE A 155 23.54 14.27 -8.23
C ILE A 155 24.89 14.30 -7.52
N ASP A 156 25.94 14.69 -8.24
CA ASP A 156 27.31 14.78 -7.74
C ASP A 156 27.40 15.71 -6.52
N ARG A 157 26.73 16.87 -6.57
CA ARG A 157 26.69 17.82 -5.46
C ARG A 157 25.94 17.26 -4.25
N ALA A 158 24.81 16.59 -4.45
CA ALA A 158 24.04 15.98 -3.37
C ALA A 158 24.85 14.90 -2.65
N VAL A 159 25.51 14.01 -3.41
CA VAL A 159 26.39 12.98 -2.84
C VAL A 159 27.55 13.61 -2.06
N ALA A 160 28.23 14.62 -2.63
CA ALA A 160 29.32 15.30 -1.95
C ALA A 160 28.87 15.99 -0.64
N ALA A 161 27.69 16.60 -0.64
CA ALA A 161 27.11 17.23 0.55
C ALA A 161 26.75 16.19 1.63
N ALA A 162 26.17 15.05 1.24
CA ALA A 162 25.83 13.97 2.16
C ALA A 162 27.09 13.33 2.79
N VAL A 163 28.14 13.10 2.01
CA VAL A 163 29.42 12.62 2.53
C VAL A 163 30.02 13.63 3.51
N LYS A 164 29.95 14.93 3.17
CA LYS A 164 30.42 16.01 4.04
C LYS A 164 29.62 16.12 5.35
N SER A 165 28.33 15.78 5.34
CA SER A 165 27.47 15.76 6.54
C SER A 165 27.62 14.50 7.41
N GLY A 166 28.46 13.55 6.97
CA GLY A 166 28.80 12.34 7.72
C GLY A 166 28.04 11.09 7.29
N ILE A 167 27.44 11.06 6.10
CA ILE A 167 26.81 9.86 5.52
C ILE A 167 27.85 9.12 4.65
N PRO A 168 28.30 7.93 5.04
CA PRO A 168 29.22 7.12 4.23
C PRO A 168 28.63 6.73 2.88
N ILE A 169 29.47 6.63 1.84
CA ILE A 169 29.04 6.28 0.47
C ILE A 169 28.28 4.94 0.42
N ASP A 170 28.70 3.94 1.18
CA ASP A 170 28.08 2.62 1.25
C ASP A 170 26.71 2.61 1.97
N LYS A 171 26.31 3.74 2.54
CA LYS A 171 24.99 3.95 3.16
C LYS A 171 24.08 4.86 2.33
N ILE A 172 24.56 5.39 1.21
CA ILE A 172 23.75 6.21 0.29
C ILE A 172 22.93 5.28 -0.61
N ILE A 173 21.65 5.62 -0.77
CA ILE A 173 20.72 4.97 -1.70
C ILE A 173 20.45 5.93 -2.86
N PRO A 174 20.77 5.53 -4.10
CA PRO A 174 20.38 6.27 -5.29
C PRO A 174 18.86 6.38 -5.41
N VAL A 175 18.34 7.60 -5.50
CA VAL A 175 16.92 7.84 -5.82
C VAL A 175 16.81 8.42 -7.23
N TYR A 176 16.00 7.77 -8.05
CA TYR A 176 15.75 8.14 -9.44
C TYR A 176 14.46 8.96 -9.55
N GLN A 177 14.53 10.07 -10.29
CA GLN A 177 13.38 10.91 -10.64
C GLN A 177 12.44 10.17 -11.60
N THR A 178 11.48 9.41 -11.08
CA THR A 178 10.50 8.70 -11.92
C THR A 178 9.14 9.38 -11.97
N PHE A 179 9.14 10.71 -11.82
CA PHE A 179 7.94 11.54 -11.88
C PHE A 179 8.19 12.90 -12.56
N GLY A 180 7.11 13.59 -12.89
CA GLY A 180 7.10 15.03 -13.16
C GLY A 180 5.72 15.62 -13.37
N GLY A 181 5.63 16.94 -13.36
CA GLY A 181 4.36 17.67 -13.31
C GLY A 181 3.88 17.91 -11.87
N GLY A 182 2.56 17.89 -11.68
CA GLY A 182 1.93 18.07 -10.38
C GLY A 182 2.02 19.47 -9.76
N GLY A 183 1.57 19.58 -8.51
CA GLY A 183 1.59 20.81 -7.72
C GLY A 183 2.98 21.25 -7.26
N TRP A 184 4.00 20.41 -7.42
CA TRP A 184 5.35 20.59 -6.84
C TRP A 184 6.13 21.72 -7.52
N GLU A 185 6.73 22.61 -6.72
CA GLU A 185 7.61 23.67 -7.21
C GLU A 185 9.06 23.37 -6.83
N THR A 186 9.96 23.54 -7.80
CA THR A 186 11.40 23.48 -7.55
C THR A 186 11.85 24.69 -6.73
N ASP A 187 13.03 24.61 -6.11
CA ASP A 187 13.68 25.72 -5.41
C ASP A 187 13.93 26.97 -6.28
N THR A 188 13.84 26.84 -7.62
CA THR A 188 13.95 27.94 -8.59
C THR A 188 12.60 28.42 -9.14
N GLY A 189 11.47 27.95 -8.61
CA GLY A 189 10.12 28.30 -9.10
C GLY A 189 9.71 27.62 -10.41
N GLY A 190 10.52 26.69 -10.93
CA GLY A 190 10.17 25.78 -12.02
C GLY A 190 9.39 24.55 -11.52
N LYS A 191 9.16 23.58 -12.42
CA LYS A 191 8.42 22.34 -12.19
C LYS A 191 9.29 21.12 -12.51
N HIS A 192 9.11 20.03 -11.78
CA HIS A 192 9.71 18.74 -12.13
C HIS A 192 9.12 18.22 -13.44
N VAL A 193 9.91 17.51 -14.24
CA VAL A 193 9.51 16.99 -15.55
C VAL A 193 9.89 15.53 -15.62
N MET A 194 8.97 14.70 -16.12
CA MET A 194 9.20 13.28 -16.30
C MET A 194 10.39 13.06 -17.25
N PRO A 195 11.46 12.34 -16.83
CA PRO A 195 12.61 12.15 -17.70
C PRO A 195 12.28 11.34 -18.95
N THR A 196 12.97 11.64 -20.05
CA THR A 196 13.08 10.70 -21.18
C THR A 196 14.00 9.53 -20.81
N THR A 197 13.94 8.42 -21.55
CA THR A 197 14.82 7.27 -21.33
C THR A 197 16.31 7.62 -21.42
N SER A 198 16.71 8.53 -22.32
CA SER A 198 18.09 8.99 -22.41
C SER A 198 18.53 9.83 -21.21
N GLN A 199 17.63 10.67 -20.69
CA GLN A 199 17.91 11.45 -19.48
C GLN A 199 18.02 10.54 -18.26
N MET A 200 17.10 9.57 -18.12
CA MET A 200 17.14 8.58 -17.04
C MET A 200 18.41 7.72 -17.09
N GLN A 201 18.81 7.23 -18.27
CA GLN A 201 20.06 6.50 -18.43
C GLN A 201 21.27 7.35 -18.00
N THR A 202 21.28 8.64 -18.35
CA THR A 202 22.37 9.54 -17.93
C THR A 202 22.41 9.69 -16.41
N MET A 203 21.25 9.80 -15.75
CA MET A 203 21.17 9.84 -14.29
C MET A 203 21.65 8.52 -13.65
N MET A 204 21.25 7.37 -14.18
CA MET A 204 21.72 6.06 -13.73
C MET A 204 23.24 5.94 -13.86
N ASP A 205 23.83 6.43 -14.95
CA ASP A 205 25.28 6.42 -15.18
C ASP A 205 26.04 7.32 -14.18
N HIS A 206 25.46 8.46 -13.78
CA HIS A 206 26.00 9.31 -12.72
C HIS A 206 25.96 8.60 -11.37
N TRP A 207 24.81 8.04 -11.01
CA TRP A 207 24.64 7.26 -9.78
C TRP A 207 25.61 6.09 -9.69
N ALA A 208 25.77 5.31 -10.75
CA ALA A 208 26.68 4.17 -10.79
C ALA A 208 28.15 4.54 -10.60
N LYS A 209 28.57 5.76 -10.98
CA LYS A 209 29.94 6.26 -10.73
C LYS A 209 30.16 6.65 -9.27
N LEU A 210 29.15 7.25 -8.65
CA LEU A 210 29.25 7.84 -7.31
C LEU A 210 28.97 6.80 -6.21
N VAL A 211 28.01 5.92 -6.45
CA VAL A 211 27.55 4.87 -5.52
C VAL A 211 27.47 3.55 -6.30
N PRO A 212 28.62 2.89 -6.56
CA PRO A 212 28.69 1.73 -7.47
C PRO A 212 28.13 0.43 -6.89
N SER A 213 27.81 0.38 -5.60
CA SER A 213 27.35 -0.86 -4.93
C SER A 213 26.36 -0.53 -3.81
N PRO A 214 25.22 0.12 -4.12
CA PRO A 214 24.24 0.44 -3.10
C PRO A 214 23.52 -0.83 -2.64
N ALA A 215 23.00 -0.80 -1.41
CA ALA A 215 22.20 -1.91 -0.89
C ALA A 215 20.93 -2.14 -1.73
N PHE A 216 20.32 -1.04 -2.16
CA PHE A 216 19.26 -0.98 -3.15
C PHE A 216 19.29 0.35 -3.89
N ASP A 217 18.65 0.44 -5.04
CA ASP A 217 18.30 1.73 -5.67
C ASP A 217 16.79 1.94 -5.65
N TYR A 218 16.35 3.19 -5.84
CA TYR A 218 14.98 3.60 -5.57
C TYR A 218 14.39 4.40 -6.74
N ALA A 219 13.39 3.86 -7.42
CA ALA A 219 12.49 4.64 -8.29
C ALA A 219 11.44 5.37 -7.45
N TYR A 220 11.53 6.70 -7.37
CA TYR A 220 10.81 7.52 -6.37
C TYR A 220 9.28 7.44 -6.45
N ALA A 221 8.72 7.17 -7.63
CA ALA A 221 7.28 7.07 -7.81
C ALA A 221 6.95 6.08 -8.93
N TRP A 222 6.23 5.02 -8.58
CA TRP A 222 5.52 4.17 -9.53
C TRP A 222 4.19 4.79 -9.93
N GLY A 223 3.31 5.00 -8.95
CA GLY A 223 1.98 5.57 -9.13
C GLY A 223 1.98 7.10 -9.12
N SER A 224 1.13 7.71 -9.95
CA SER A 224 0.96 9.16 -10.00
C SER A 224 0.27 9.69 -8.76
N GLN A 225 0.68 10.85 -8.28
CA GLN A 225 0.14 11.53 -7.11
C GLN A 225 0.01 13.03 -7.38
N ASN A 226 -0.98 13.69 -6.77
CA ASN A 226 -1.08 15.16 -6.80
C ASN A 226 -1.03 15.77 -8.22
N GLY A 227 -1.62 15.08 -9.21
CA GLY A 227 -1.68 15.50 -10.61
C GLY A 227 -0.34 15.47 -11.36
N ASP A 228 0.66 14.75 -10.84
CA ASP A 228 1.88 14.45 -11.58
C ASP A 228 1.67 13.27 -12.56
N THR A 229 2.75 12.92 -13.25
CA THR A 229 2.88 11.69 -14.03
C THR A 229 4.03 10.91 -13.45
N ALA A 230 3.86 9.61 -13.28
CA ALA A 230 4.84 8.72 -12.67
C ALA A 230 5.21 7.53 -13.58
N LEU A 231 6.03 6.61 -13.07
CA LEU A 231 6.59 5.50 -13.86
C LEU A 231 5.52 4.61 -14.49
N GLU A 232 4.37 4.42 -13.84
CA GLU A 232 3.24 3.64 -14.36
C GLU A 232 2.74 4.16 -15.72
N ASN A 233 2.92 5.45 -16.00
CA ASN A 233 2.46 6.07 -17.23
C ASN A 233 3.51 6.08 -18.35
N SER A 234 4.72 5.55 -18.12
CA SER A 234 5.78 5.51 -19.13
C SER A 234 6.25 4.08 -19.42
N PRO A 235 5.66 3.41 -20.43
CA PRO A 235 6.13 2.11 -20.89
C PRO A 235 7.60 2.09 -21.29
N GLU A 236 8.12 3.18 -21.85
CA GLU A 236 9.51 3.30 -22.27
C GLU A 236 10.47 3.31 -21.08
N LEU A 237 10.14 4.05 -20.01
CA LEU A 237 10.92 4.03 -18.79
C LEU A 237 10.79 2.69 -18.05
N GLN A 238 9.60 2.08 -18.01
CA GLN A 238 9.44 0.73 -17.46
C GLN A 238 10.32 -0.29 -18.19
N ALA A 239 10.46 -0.19 -19.52
CA ALA A 239 11.35 -1.03 -20.30
C ALA A 239 12.83 -0.79 -19.95
N LEU A 240 13.23 0.48 -19.77
CA LEU A 240 14.58 0.84 -19.32
C LEU A 240 14.90 0.25 -17.94
N PHE A 241 13.99 0.42 -16.97
CA PHE A 241 14.15 -0.16 -15.63
C PHE A 241 14.21 -1.68 -15.66
N ARG A 242 13.39 -2.33 -16.50
CA ARG A 242 13.45 -3.78 -16.68
C ARG A 242 14.83 -4.25 -17.16
N GLN A 243 15.46 -3.50 -18.07
CA GLN A 243 16.82 -3.78 -18.50
C GLN A 243 17.82 -3.57 -17.36
N HIS A 244 17.79 -2.40 -16.71
CA HIS A 244 18.66 -2.04 -15.59
C HIS A 244 18.60 -3.09 -14.46
N ASN A 245 17.39 -3.44 -14.03
CA ASN A 245 17.10 -4.35 -12.93
C ASN A 245 17.47 -5.81 -13.25
N ALA A 246 17.49 -6.20 -14.53
CA ALA A 246 17.96 -7.52 -14.95
C ALA A 246 19.49 -7.63 -14.88
N SER A 247 20.22 -6.56 -15.21
CA SER A 247 21.70 -6.54 -15.25
C SER A 247 22.36 -6.79 -13.89
N SER A 248 21.71 -6.39 -12.78
CA SER A 248 22.23 -6.57 -11.42
C SER A 248 22.22 -8.03 -10.93
N THR A 249 21.46 -8.90 -11.61
CA THR A 249 21.41 -10.35 -11.32
C THR A 249 22.54 -11.15 -11.96
N SER A 250 23.31 -10.55 -12.87
CA SER A 250 24.40 -11.22 -13.60
C SER A 250 25.75 -10.58 -13.28
N SER A 251 26.39 -11.05 -12.20
CA SER A 251 27.84 -10.88 -12.02
C SER A 251 28.56 -12.17 -12.42
N ALA A 252 28.61 -12.45 -13.72
CA ALA A 252 29.60 -13.34 -14.32
C ALA A 252 30.59 -12.51 -15.16
N PRO A 253 31.91 -12.75 -15.10
CA PRO A 253 32.91 -11.95 -15.80
C PRO A 253 32.75 -12.00 -17.34
N PRO A 254 33.20 -10.97 -18.08
CA PRO A 254 32.96 -10.89 -19.52
C PRO A 254 33.75 -11.96 -20.28
N ALA A 255 33.05 -12.80 -21.04
CA ALA A 255 33.66 -13.63 -22.06
C ALA A 255 33.95 -12.78 -23.31
N THR A 256 35.18 -12.88 -23.77
CA THR A 256 35.76 -12.22 -24.95
C THR A 256 35.36 -12.94 -26.24
N THR A 257 35.16 -12.15 -27.32
CA THR A 257 35.30 -12.45 -28.77
C THR A 257 34.35 -13.51 -29.38
N GLU A 258 33.75 -13.38 -30.57
CA GLU A 258 34.11 -12.77 -31.86
C GLU A 258 32.84 -12.54 -32.75
N PRO A 259 32.93 -11.88 -33.92
CA PRO A 259 31.81 -11.32 -34.69
C PRO A 259 31.25 -12.28 -35.75
N THR A 260 30.01 -12.03 -36.20
CA THR A 260 29.48 -12.60 -37.45
C THR A 260 28.89 -11.50 -38.36
N PRO A 261 29.03 -11.62 -39.70
CA PRO A 261 28.90 -10.53 -40.69
C PRO A 261 27.48 -10.36 -41.25
N PRO A 262 27.23 -9.32 -42.09
CA PRO A 262 25.90 -8.76 -42.34
C PRO A 262 25.16 -9.40 -43.51
N THR A 263 23.84 -9.26 -43.59
CA THR A 263 23.08 -9.51 -44.82
C THR A 263 21.89 -8.53 -44.96
N SER A 264 22.10 -7.54 -45.84
CA SER A 264 21.19 -6.84 -46.79
C SER A 264 19.73 -6.43 -46.43
N GLU A 265 19.56 -5.11 -46.24
CA GLU A 265 18.65 -4.10 -46.87
C GLU A 265 17.64 -4.50 -48.01
N PRO A 266 16.63 -3.65 -48.41
CA PRO A 266 15.47 -3.10 -47.68
C PRO A 266 14.10 -3.03 -48.47
N ALA A 267 13.06 -2.50 -47.78
CA ALA A 267 11.91 -1.67 -48.25
C ALA A 267 10.67 -2.35 -48.92
N PRO A 268 9.46 -1.73 -48.97
CA PRO A 268 9.07 -0.37 -48.54
C PRO A 268 7.78 -0.24 -47.68
N THR A 269 7.53 0.99 -47.24
CA THR A 269 6.33 1.56 -46.59
C THR A 269 5.07 1.64 -47.48
N THR A 270 3.89 1.45 -46.89
CA THR A 270 2.65 2.19 -47.26
C THR A 270 1.70 2.34 -46.07
N SER A 271 1.14 3.54 -45.92
CA SER A 271 0.18 3.98 -44.90
C SER A 271 -1.28 3.60 -45.22
N ASP A 272 -2.11 3.81 -44.19
CA ASP A 272 -3.57 4.03 -44.17
C ASP A 272 -4.54 2.89 -44.47
N ALA A 273 -5.32 2.52 -43.44
CA ALA A 273 -6.72 2.97 -43.32
C ALA A 273 -7.38 2.41 -42.04
N THR A 274 -7.74 3.30 -41.12
CA THR A 274 -8.62 3.03 -39.97
C THR A 274 -10.09 2.98 -40.42
N PRO A 275 -10.92 2.01 -39.99
CA PRO A 275 -12.38 2.12 -40.08
C PRO A 275 -12.97 2.76 -38.81
N PRO A 276 -14.13 3.42 -38.91
CA PRO A 276 -14.53 4.50 -38.01
C PRO A 276 -15.06 4.02 -36.66
N THR A 277 -14.74 4.81 -35.64
CA THR A 277 -15.33 4.82 -34.32
C THR A 277 -16.81 5.19 -34.37
N THR A 278 -17.69 4.30 -33.94
CA THR A 278 -18.97 4.71 -33.34
C THR A 278 -18.77 4.80 -31.84
N SER A 279 -18.55 6.04 -31.41
CA SER A 279 -18.54 6.51 -30.03
C SER A 279 -19.94 6.36 -29.43
N THR A 280 -20.04 5.50 -28.42
CA THR A 280 -20.93 5.62 -27.24
C THR A 280 -20.32 4.78 -26.11
N ASP A 281 -19.32 5.32 -25.41
CA ASP A 281 -18.93 4.78 -24.10
C ASP A 281 -18.35 5.92 -23.22
N PRO A 282 -18.92 6.21 -22.04
CA PRO A 282 -18.18 6.93 -21.00
C PRO A 282 -17.01 6.05 -20.55
N SER A 283 -15.78 6.57 -20.57
CA SER A 283 -14.54 5.79 -20.49
C SER A 283 -14.42 4.91 -19.23
N HIS A 284 -14.24 3.60 -19.45
CA HIS A 284 -13.88 2.55 -18.49
C HIS A 284 -12.35 2.40 -18.36
N ASN A 285 -11.62 3.48 -18.11
CA ASN A 285 -10.21 3.39 -17.73
C ASN A 285 -10.09 3.29 -16.20
N ASP A 286 -9.07 2.59 -15.72
CA ASP A 286 -8.79 2.46 -14.29
C ASP A 286 -8.20 3.78 -13.78
N HIS A 287 -8.70 4.28 -12.65
CA HIS A 287 -8.22 5.52 -12.03
C HIS A 287 -7.66 5.26 -10.64
N VAL A 288 -6.62 6.00 -10.27
CA VAL A 288 -6.28 6.24 -8.86
C VAL A 288 -6.77 7.64 -8.50
N ILE A 289 -7.70 7.70 -7.56
CA ILE A 289 -8.40 8.91 -7.13
C ILE A 289 -7.89 9.28 -5.75
N HIS A 290 -7.16 10.39 -5.68
CA HIS A 290 -6.66 10.94 -4.43
C HIS A 290 -7.54 12.09 -3.97
N GLY A 291 -7.93 12.05 -2.70
CA GLY A 291 -8.63 13.12 -2.02
C GLY A 291 -7.76 14.26 -1.56
N GLY A 292 -8.46 15.34 -1.24
CA GLY A 292 -7.86 16.54 -0.67
C GLY A 292 -7.93 16.51 0.86
N LYS A 293 -7.88 17.70 1.45
CA LYS A 293 -8.25 17.89 2.85
C LYS A 293 -9.75 18.15 2.93
N GLY A 294 -10.38 17.71 4.01
CA GLY A 294 -11.80 17.89 4.26
C GLY A 294 -12.59 16.63 3.97
N ASN A 295 -13.90 16.78 3.84
CA ASN A 295 -14.81 15.67 3.59
C ASN A 295 -15.06 15.55 2.09
N ASP A 296 -14.58 14.48 1.49
CA ASP A 296 -14.67 14.20 0.07
C ASP A 296 -15.73 13.13 -0.26
N THR A 297 -16.16 13.09 -1.52
CA THR A 297 -17.15 12.12 -2.01
C THR A 297 -16.79 11.63 -3.40
N TYR A 298 -16.54 10.33 -3.50
CA TYR A 298 -16.10 9.62 -4.69
C TYR A 298 -17.25 8.83 -5.29
N HIS A 299 -17.50 9.00 -6.59
CA HIS A 299 -18.48 8.22 -7.32
C HIS A 299 -17.76 7.19 -8.18
N ILE A 300 -17.93 5.91 -7.85
CA ILE A 300 -17.19 4.83 -8.51
C ILE A 300 -18.11 4.07 -9.45
N ASN A 301 -17.69 3.95 -10.70
CA ASN A 301 -18.36 3.19 -11.75
C ASN A 301 -17.45 2.16 -12.43
N ASN A 302 -16.16 2.14 -12.10
CA ASN A 302 -15.23 1.09 -12.51
C ASN A 302 -14.71 0.35 -11.26
N ALA A 303 -14.80 -0.98 -11.25
CA ALA A 303 -14.39 -1.82 -10.12
C ALA A 303 -12.86 -1.81 -9.90
N HIS A 304 -12.11 -1.36 -10.91
CA HIS A 304 -10.66 -1.25 -10.86
C HIS A 304 -10.16 0.14 -10.44
N ASP A 305 -11.06 1.11 -10.21
CA ASP A 305 -10.67 2.38 -9.61
C ASP A 305 -10.11 2.14 -8.19
N LYS A 306 -9.22 3.02 -7.73
CA LYS A 306 -8.64 3.01 -6.39
C LYS A 306 -8.85 4.37 -5.78
N VAL A 307 -9.55 4.44 -4.65
CA VAL A 307 -9.66 5.67 -3.84
C VAL A 307 -8.59 5.62 -2.75
N MET A 308 -7.81 6.70 -2.63
CA MET A 308 -6.65 6.80 -1.74
C MET A 308 -6.74 8.07 -0.87
N GLU A 309 -7.31 7.90 0.33
CA GLU A 309 -7.46 8.97 1.34
C GLU A 309 -6.40 8.91 2.44
N ALA A 310 -5.96 10.08 2.87
CA ALA A 310 -5.00 10.25 3.95
C ALA A 310 -5.69 10.32 5.32
N ASN A 311 -5.00 9.84 6.35
CA ASN A 311 -5.47 9.95 7.74
C ASN A 311 -5.72 11.40 8.14
N GLY A 312 -6.83 11.66 8.84
CA GLY A 312 -7.18 13.01 9.29
C GLY A 312 -7.63 13.95 8.16
N GLY A 313 -7.96 13.41 6.98
CA GLY A 313 -8.53 14.12 5.84
C GLY A 313 -9.90 14.71 6.16
N GLY A 314 -10.81 13.90 6.71
CA GLY A 314 -12.14 14.36 7.11
C GLY A 314 -13.09 13.19 7.34
N PHE A 315 -14.28 13.29 6.76
CA PHE A 315 -15.26 12.20 6.65
C PHE A 315 -15.54 11.96 5.17
N ASP A 316 -14.89 10.94 4.62
CA ASP A 316 -14.78 10.67 3.21
C ASP A 316 -15.71 9.52 2.82
N LYS A 317 -16.32 9.65 1.64
CA LYS A 317 -17.38 8.74 1.18
C LYS A 317 -17.09 8.17 -0.19
N VAL A 318 -17.23 6.87 -0.33
CA VAL A 318 -17.28 6.19 -1.63
C VAL A 318 -18.73 5.78 -1.92
N MET A 319 -19.21 6.14 -3.11
CA MET A 319 -20.53 5.82 -3.66
C MET A 319 -20.37 4.97 -4.93
N ALA A 320 -20.41 3.66 -4.78
CA ALA A 320 -20.16 2.69 -5.85
C ALA A 320 -21.43 2.30 -6.60
N SER A 321 -21.35 2.26 -7.93
CA SER A 321 -22.39 1.75 -8.83
C SER A 321 -22.07 0.37 -9.42
N VAL A 322 -20.90 -0.17 -9.05
CA VAL A 322 -20.38 -1.51 -9.37
C VAL A 322 -19.88 -2.15 -8.07
N SER A 323 -19.71 -3.47 -8.05
CA SER A 323 -19.05 -4.15 -6.93
C SER A 323 -17.66 -3.55 -6.71
N TYR A 324 -17.32 -3.22 -5.47
CA TYR A 324 -16.14 -2.42 -5.18
C TYR A 324 -15.50 -2.78 -3.84
N ALA A 325 -14.17 -2.72 -3.81
CA ALA A 325 -13.37 -2.91 -2.62
C ALA A 325 -12.55 -1.65 -2.34
N LEU A 326 -12.53 -1.19 -1.08
CA LEU A 326 -11.62 -0.12 -0.70
C LEU A 326 -10.17 -0.59 -0.85
N SER A 327 -9.31 0.31 -1.32
CA SER A 327 -7.88 0.06 -1.32
C SER A 327 -7.37 -0.02 0.12
N ALA A 328 -6.48 -0.97 0.38
CA ALA A 328 -5.76 -1.00 1.65
C ALA A 328 -5.00 0.31 1.84
N GLY A 329 -5.03 0.88 3.05
CA GLY A 329 -4.39 2.15 3.39
C GLY A 329 -5.26 3.39 3.22
N SER A 330 -6.38 3.28 2.51
CA SER A 330 -7.26 4.42 2.28
C SER A 330 -8.14 4.70 3.51
N HIS A 331 -8.05 5.91 4.04
CA HIS A 331 -8.84 6.36 5.20
C HIS A 331 -10.24 6.86 4.76
N VAL A 332 -11.07 5.96 4.23
CA VAL A 332 -12.47 6.26 3.85
C VAL A 332 -13.41 5.82 4.96
N GLU A 333 -14.21 6.74 5.50
CA GLU A 333 -15.13 6.44 6.61
C GLU A 333 -16.44 5.78 6.17
N GLN A 334 -16.87 5.96 4.91
CA GLN A 334 -18.11 5.38 4.41
C GLN A 334 -17.96 4.78 3.01
N LEU A 335 -18.25 3.48 2.88
CA LEU A 335 -18.46 2.82 1.59
C LEU A 335 -19.94 2.57 1.39
N SER A 336 -20.51 2.98 0.26
CA SER A 336 -21.94 2.79 0.01
C SER A 336 -22.24 2.54 -1.45
N THR A 337 -23.37 1.90 -1.73
CA THR A 337 -23.90 1.93 -3.09
C THR A 337 -24.34 3.35 -3.46
N SER A 338 -24.32 3.67 -4.76
CA SER A 338 -24.74 4.98 -5.26
C SER A 338 -26.23 5.27 -5.03
N SER A 339 -27.04 4.23 -4.75
CA SER A 339 -28.47 4.35 -4.47
C SER A 339 -28.96 3.22 -3.58
N THR A 340 -29.45 3.56 -2.39
CA THR A 340 -30.05 2.60 -1.44
C THR A 340 -31.30 1.91 -1.99
N ARG A 341 -31.97 2.49 -3.00
CA ARG A 341 -33.12 1.88 -3.67
C ARG A 341 -32.73 1.08 -4.92
N GLY A 342 -31.43 0.95 -5.19
CA GLY A 342 -30.87 0.15 -6.27
C GLY A 342 -31.41 -1.29 -6.25
N LYS A 343 -31.46 -1.89 -7.45
CA LYS A 343 -31.94 -3.27 -7.66
C LYS A 343 -30.89 -4.18 -8.29
N ALA A 344 -29.70 -3.66 -8.57
CA ALA A 344 -28.55 -4.45 -8.98
C ALA A 344 -27.80 -4.90 -7.74
N ALA A 345 -27.46 -6.20 -7.70
CA ALA A 345 -26.54 -6.76 -6.73
C ALA A 345 -25.17 -6.08 -6.89
N ILE A 346 -24.69 -5.47 -5.82
CA ILE A 346 -23.41 -4.76 -5.74
C ILE A 346 -22.72 -5.22 -4.47
N ASP A 347 -21.57 -5.84 -4.61
CA ASP A 347 -20.80 -6.32 -3.46
C ASP A 347 -19.87 -5.21 -2.98
N LEU A 348 -19.80 -5.03 -1.66
CA LEU A 348 -19.01 -3.98 -1.02
C LEU A 348 -18.02 -4.61 -0.06
N THR A 349 -16.73 -4.31 -0.24
CA THR A 349 -15.66 -4.76 0.66
C THR A 349 -14.93 -3.55 1.22
N GLY A 350 -14.87 -3.41 2.54
CA GLY A 350 -14.06 -2.39 3.22
C GLY A 350 -12.58 -2.73 3.20
N ASN A 351 -11.80 -2.09 4.08
CA ASN A 351 -10.37 -2.35 4.23
C ASN A 351 -10.02 -2.59 5.71
N GLU A 352 -8.80 -2.33 6.15
CA GLU A 352 -8.34 -2.60 7.52
C GLU A 352 -8.83 -1.61 8.59
N PHE A 353 -9.46 -0.50 8.19
CA PHE A 353 -10.04 0.50 9.11
C PHE A 353 -11.51 0.25 9.40
N GLY A 354 -12.09 0.94 10.39
CA GLY A 354 -13.54 0.88 10.61
C GLY A 354 -14.30 1.80 9.66
N GLN A 355 -15.23 1.25 8.87
CA GLN A 355 -16.12 1.99 7.98
C GLN A 355 -17.60 1.80 8.30
N THR A 356 -18.41 2.72 7.78
CA THR A 356 -19.84 2.49 7.58
C THR A 356 -20.08 1.96 6.17
N ILE A 357 -20.52 0.70 6.04
CA ILE A 357 -20.78 0.04 4.76
C ILE A 357 -22.28 -0.12 4.50
N LEU A 358 -22.78 0.48 3.43
CA LEU A 358 -24.21 0.59 3.12
C LEU A 358 -24.56 0.00 1.75
N GLY A 359 -25.29 -1.12 1.73
CA GLY A 359 -25.83 -1.81 0.56
C GLY A 359 -26.97 -1.07 -0.17
N ASN A 360 -27.84 -1.83 -0.82
CA ASN A 360 -29.06 -1.35 -1.49
C ASN A 360 -30.24 -2.34 -1.34
N ASN A 361 -31.31 -2.19 -2.12
CA ASN A 361 -32.49 -3.04 -2.01
C ASN A 361 -32.40 -4.34 -2.84
N ALA A 362 -31.22 -4.70 -3.33
CA ALA A 362 -30.90 -5.96 -4.00
C ALA A 362 -30.12 -6.88 -3.05
N ASP A 363 -29.70 -8.03 -3.55
CA ASP A 363 -28.91 -8.98 -2.76
C ASP A 363 -27.43 -8.52 -2.80
N ASN A 364 -26.90 -8.07 -1.67
CA ASN A 364 -25.53 -7.57 -1.56
C ASN A 364 -24.65 -8.55 -0.75
N LYS A 365 -23.40 -8.75 -1.19
CA LYS A 365 -22.36 -9.31 -0.32
C LYS A 365 -21.58 -8.16 0.32
N ILE A 366 -21.63 -8.06 1.64
CA ILE A 366 -21.01 -6.99 2.42
C ILE A 366 -19.91 -7.59 3.28
N ASN A 367 -18.68 -7.12 3.09
CA ASN A 367 -17.52 -7.50 3.88
C ASN A 367 -16.92 -6.25 4.53
N GLY A 368 -16.86 -6.21 5.86
CA GLY A 368 -16.22 -5.12 6.61
C GLY A 368 -14.72 -5.02 6.33
N GLY A 369 -14.04 -6.17 6.34
CA GLY A 369 -12.59 -6.21 6.30
C GLY A 369 -12.03 -6.32 7.73
N GLY A 370 -11.10 -5.45 8.08
CA GLY A 370 -10.65 -5.29 9.47
C GLY A 370 -11.33 -4.09 10.13
N GLY A 371 -10.97 -3.77 11.37
CA GLY A 371 -11.58 -2.65 12.08
C GLY A 371 -12.99 -2.95 12.57
N SER A 372 -13.62 -2.00 13.26
CA SER A 372 -14.99 -2.17 13.77
C SER A 372 -15.98 -1.45 12.85
N ASP A 373 -16.75 -2.22 12.09
CA ASP A 373 -17.59 -1.67 11.04
C ASP A 373 -19.07 -1.53 11.42
N LEU A 374 -19.77 -0.62 10.73
CA LEU A 374 -21.22 -0.56 10.71
C LEU A 374 -21.73 -1.06 9.36
N LEU A 375 -22.29 -2.26 9.35
CA LEU A 375 -22.76 -2.93 8.13
C LEU A 375 -24.28 -2.82 8.02
N LYS A 376 -24.76 -2.43 6.84
CA LYS A 376 -26.19 -2.33 6.56
C LYS A 376 -26.54 -2.83 5.17
N GLY A 377 -27.40 -3.85 5.10
CA GLY A 377 -27.82 -4.47 3.85
C GLY A 377 -28.97 -3.73 3.15
N TYR A 378 -29.98 -3.30 3.92
CA TYR A 378 -31.29 -2.81 3.51
C TYR A 378 -32.28 -3.89 3.04
N GLY A 379 -32.47 -4.01 1.72
CA GLY A 379 -33.47 -4.91 1.12
C GLY A 379 -32.86 -6.27 0.85
N GLY A 380 -33.37 -7.00 -0.15
CA GLY A 380 -32.70 -8.21 -0.67
C GLY A 380 -32.46 -9.35 0.33
N HIS A 381 -31.63 -10.29 -0.11
CA HIS A 381 -31.06 -11.40 0.64
C HIS A 381 -29.55 -11.17 0.78
N ASP A 382 -29.14 -10.51 1.86
CA ASP A 382 -27.75 -10.06 1.99
C ASP A 382 -26.85 -11.12 2.62
N ALA A 383 -25.56 -11.09 2.25
CA ALA A 383 -24.52 -11.91 2.85
C ALA A 383 -23.49 -11.03 3.56
N PHE A 384 -23.45 -11.08 4.88
CA PHE A 384 -22.46 -10.39 5.71
C PHE A 384 -21.26 -11.32 5.95
N VAL A 385 -20.08 -10.93 5.48
CA VAL A 385 -18.91 -11.81 5.36
C VAL A 385 -17.89 -11.49 6.45
N PHE A 386 -17.41 -12.52 7.12
CA PHE A 386 -16.34 -12.46 8.10
C PHE A 386 -15.19 -13.37 7.66
N ASN A 387 -14.13 -12.77 7.13
CA ASN A 387 -12.96 -13.49 6.58
C ASN A 387 -11.60 -12.92 7.01
N THR A 388 -11.59 -12.10 8.06
CA THR A 388 -10.38 -11.49 8.63
C THR A 388 -10.14 -11.98 10.05
N ALA A 389 -8.94 -11.72 10.59
CA ALA A 389 -8.58 -12.18 11.93
C ALA A 389 -9.50 -11.55 13.00
N LEU A 390 -10.07 -12.39 13.87
CA LEU A 390 -10.94 -11.94 14.95
C LEU A 390 -10.14 -11.19 16.02
N GLY A 391 -10.76 -10.20 16.67
CA GLY A 391 -10.09 -9.49 17.75
C GLY A 391 -10.92 -8.38 18.37
N LYS A 392 -10.44 -7.85 19.49
CA LYS A 392 -11.10 -6.78 20.26
C LYS A 392 -11.41 -5.51 19.45
N TYR A 393 -10.63 -5.24 18.41
CA TYR A 393 -10.76 -4.07 17.54
C TYR A 393 -11.37 -4.40 16.16
N ASN A 394 -11.80 -5.65 15.98
CA ASN A 394 -12.44 -6.16 14.77
C ASN A 394 -13.79 -6.78 15.14
N ILE A 395 -14.72 -5.91 15.57
CA ILE A 395 -16.07 -6.30 15.99
C ILE A 395 -17.06 -5.44 15.22
N ASP A 396 -17.81 -6.08 14.34
CA ASP A 396 -18.74 -5.38 13.47
C ASP A 396 -20.12 -5.25 14.11
N LYS A 397 -20.89 -4.30 13.59
CA LYS A 397 -22.30 -4.15 13.88
C LYS A 397 -23.10 -4.29 12.61
N ILE A 398 -23.87 -5.37 12.51
CA ILE A 398 -24.87 -5.52 11.46
C ILE A 398 -26.16 -4.86 11.93
N ALA A 399 -26.50 -3.75 11.29
CA ALA A 399 -27.53 -2.84 11.78
C ALA A 399 -28.96 -3.31 11.53
N ASP A 400 -29.20 -4.10 10.47
CA ASP A 400 -30.54 -4.42 9.98
C ASP A 400 -30.73 -5.89 9.55
N PHE A 401 -29.95 -6.81 10.12
CA PHE A 401 -30.03 -8.23 9.82
C PHE A 401 -31.46 -8.78 9.88
N ASP A 402 -31.95 -9.32 8.76
CA ASP A 402 -33.23 -10.00 8.64
C ASP A 402 -33.05 -11.51 8.64
N VAL A 403 -33.42 -12.15 9.77
CA VAL A 403 -33.29 -13.61 9.98
C VAL A 403 -34.01 -14.47 8.92
N SER A 404 -34.96 -13.90 8.19
CA SER A 404 -35.70 -14.62 7.14
C SER A 404 -35.05 -14.55 5.76
N ARG A 405 -34.13 -13.60 5.55
CA ARG A 405 -33.55 -13.29 4.23
C ARG A 405 -32.04 -13.40 4.21
N ASP A 406 -31.36 -12.86 5.22
CA ASP A 406 -29.92 -12.63 5.20
C ASP A 406 -29.13 -13.83 5.71
N LYS A 407 -27.83 -13.81 5.42
CA LYS A 407 -26.85 -14.79 5.86
C LYS A 407 -25.61 -14.14 6.43
N ILE A 408 -24.97 -14.84 7.36
CA ILE A 408 -23.64 -14.55 7.88
C ILE A 408 -22.68 -15.59 7.31
N TYR A 409 -21.70 -15.13 6.52
CA TYR A 409 -20.70 -15.99 5.90
C TYR A 409 -19.43 -15.99 6.76
N LEU A 410 -18.97 -17.18 7.12
CA LEU A 410 -17.83 -17.39 8.02
C LEU A 410 -16.71 -18.08 7.22
N ASP A 411 -15.54 -17.46 7.13
CA ASP A 411 -14.39 -18.11 6.49
C ASP A 411 -13.92 -19.31 7.29
N HIS A 412 -13.80 -20.48 6.64
CA HIS A 412 -13.40 -21.73 7.30
C HIS A 412 -12.00 -21.67 7.96
N GLY A 413 -11.08 -20.88 7.40
CA GLY A 413 -9.73 -20.73 7.95
C GLY A 413 -9.70 -19.87 9.22
N ILE A 414 -10.56 -18.84 9.28
CA ILE A 414 -10.71 -17.97 10.45
C ILE A 414 -11.51 -18.66 11.56
N PHE A 415 -12.62 -19.30 11.21
CA PHE A 415 -13.51 -19.99 12.15
C PHE A 415 -13.16 -21.48 12.23
N ALA A 416 -11.91 -21.76 12.61
CA ALA A 416 -11.33 -23.10 12.61
C ALA A 416 -12.13 -24.08 13.49
N GLY A 417 -12.45 -25.25 12.95
CA GLY A 417 -13.27 -26.28 13.62
C GLY A 417 -14.64 -26.44 12.96
N LEU A 418 -15.19 -25.36 12.40
CA LEU A 418 -16.43 -25.42 11.62
C LEU A 418 -16.23 -26.13 10.29
N GLN A 419 -17.21 -26.91 9.85
CA GLN A 419 -17.18 -27.57 8.54
C GLN A 419 -17.70 -26.63 7.44
N LYS A 420 -17.06 -26.64 6.26
CA LYS A 420 -17.54 -25.88 5.09
C LYS A 420 -18.96 -26.30 4.71
N GLY A 421 -19.80 -25.31 4.38
CA GLY A 421 -21.21 -25.50 4.05
C GLY A 421 -22.14 -24.94 5.13
N ALA A 422 -23.33 -25.53 5.25
CA ALA A 422 -24.30 -25.12 6.28
C ALA A 422 -23.71 -25.38 7.68
N LEU A 423 -23.89 -24.43 8.59
CA LEU A 423 -23.48 -24.60 9.99
C LEU A 423 -24.26 -25.76 10.62
N ALA A 424 -23.57 -26.68 11.30
CA ALA A 424 -24.25 -27.79 11.95
C ALA A 424 -25.05 -27.28 13.17
N THR A 425 -26.19 -27.89 13.47
CA THR A 425 -27.01 -27.48 14.62
C THR A 425 -26.25 -27.56 15.94
N GLY A 426 -25.30 -28.49 16.08
CA GLY A 426 -24.44 -28.60 17.26
C GLY A 426 -23.34 -27.54 17.34
N ASP A 427 -23.05 -26.82 16.26
CA ASP A 427 -22.04 -25.75 16.25
C ASP A 427 -22.61 -24.40 16.71
N PHE A 428 -23.92 -24.32 16.99
CA PHE A 428 -24.62 -23.07 17.28
C PHE A 428 -25.35 -23.10 18.63
N HIS A 429 -25.08 -22.10 19.46
CA HIS A 429 -25.72 -21.94 20.76
C HIS A 429 -26.31 -20.54 20.97
N ILE A 430 -27.51 -20.49 21.56
CA ILE A 430 -28.10 -19.23 22.05
C ILE A 430 -27.86 -19.13 23.55
N GLY A 431 -26.95 -18.25 23.95
CA GLY A 431 -26.54 -18.10 25.35
C GLY A 431 -25.52 -17.00 25.55
N ARG A 432 -24.98 -16.91 26.77
CA ARG A 432 -23.90 -15.97 27.10
C ARG A 432 -22.51 -16.53 26.78
N SER A 433 -22.42 -17.85 26.70
CA SER A 433 -21.21 -18.65 26.45
C SER A 433 -21.60 -19.97 25.79
N ALA A 434 -20.61 -20.74 25.32
CA ALA A 434 -20.80 -22.11 24.86
C ALA A 434 -21.49 -22.97 25.94
N HIS A 435 -22.33 -23.91 25.53
CA HIS A 435 -23.03 -24.85 26.41
C HIS A 435 -22.36 -26.23 26.43
N ASP A 436 -21.87 -26.70 25.29
CA ASP A 436 -21.07 -27.91 25.17
C ASP A 436 -19.93 -27.77 24.15
N ALA A 437 -19.05 -28.79 24.14
CA ALA A 437 -17.80 -28.85 23.35
C ALA A 437 -17.94 -28.63 21.85
N SER A 438 -19.15 -28.71 21.29
CA SER A 438 -19.39 -28.44 19.87
C SER A 438 -19.80 -27.00 19.58
N ASP A 439 -20.24 -26.24 20.59
CA ASP A 439 -20.76 -24.89 20.37
C ASP A 439 -19.65 -23.90 20.01
N HIS A 440 -19.46 -23.71 18.70
CA HIS A 440 -18.46 -22.81 18.15
C HIS A 440 -18.99 -21.40 17.91
N ILE A 441 -20.28 -21.25 17.58
CA ILE A 441 -20.93 -19.95 17.35
C ILE A 441 -21.97 -19.68 18.43
N ILE A 442 -21.74 -18.61 19.20
CA ILE A 442 -22.57 -18.25 20.35
C ILE A 442 -23.29 -16.94 20.05
N TYR A 443 -24.62 -16.96 20.14
CA TYR A 443 -25.46 -15.77 20.05
C TYR A 443 -26.08 -15.40 21.40
N ASN A 444 -25.71 -14.23 21.92
CA ASN A 444 -26.34 -13.66 23.11
C ASN A 444 -27.55 -12.82 22.71
N SER A 445 -28.74 -13.43 22.75
CA SER A 445 -29.99 -12.77 22.35
C SER A 445 -30.37 -11.55 23.19
N ALA A 446 -29.83 -11.38 24.40
CA ALA A 446 -30.10 -10.22 25.23
C ALA A 446 -29.29 -8.98 24.80
N THR A 447 -28.11 -9.16 24.22
CA THR A 447 -27.22 -8.07 23.80
C THR A 447 -27.05 -7.97 22.29
N GLY A 448 -27.39 -9.01 21.55
CA GLY A 448 -27.13 -9.14 20.12
C GLY A 448 -25.71 -9.61 19.80
N ALA A 449 -24.86 -9.92 20.77
CA ALA A 449 -23.47 -10.29 20.53
C ALA A 449 -23.34 -11.66 19.86
N LEU A 450 -22.47 -11.74 18.84
CA LEU A 450 -22.03 -12.97 18.19
C LEU A 450 -20.57 -13.22 18.53
N SER A 451 -20.29 -14.40 19.08
CA SER A 451 -18.95 -14.81 19.48
C SER A 451 -18.58 -16.14 18.86
N PHE A 452 -17.29 -16.31 18.62
CA PHE A 452 -16.69 -17.57 18.22
C PHE A 452 -15.92 -18.16 19.41
N ASP A 453 -16.21 -19.40 19.75
CA ASP A 453 -15.42 -20.20 20.68
C ASP A 453 -14.62 -21.23 19.88
N SER A 454 -13.29 -21.10 19.89
CA SER A 454 -12.42 -21.99 19.12
C SER A 454 -12.24 -23.37 19.75
N ASP A 455 -12.49 -23.52 21.07
CA ASP A 455 -12.31 -24.80 21.77
C ASP A 455 -13.63 -25.51 22.11
N GLY A 456 -14.74 -24.78 21.99
CA GLY A 456 -16.10 -25.24 22.24
C GLY A 456 -16.40 -25.57 23.70
N ILE A 457 -15.42 -25.56 24.61
CA ILE A 457 -15.60 -26.00 26.00
C ILE A 457 -15.61 -24.83 27.00
N GLY A 458 -15.58 -23.58 26.52
CA GLY A 458 -15.48 -22.40 27.37
C GLY A 458 -14.19 -22.34 28.19
N GLY A 459 -13.14 -23.07 27.76
CA GLY A 459 -11.81 -23.09 28.39
C GLY A 459 -10.93 -21.93 27.90
N HIS A 460 -11.13 -21.52 26.65
CA HIS A 460 -10.60 -20.30 26.04
C HIS A 460 -11.66 -19.19 26.05
N ALA A 461 -11.21 -17.93 26.08
CA ALA A 461 -12.13 -16.80 26.01
C ALA A 461 -12.75 -16.74 24.60
N GLN A 462 -14.07 -16.90 24.50
CA GLN A 462 -14.79 -16.65 23.25
C GLN A 462 -14.45 -15.25 22.70
N VAL A 463 -14.27 -15.14 21.39
CA VAL A 463 -13.96 -13.88 20.73
C VAL A 463 -15.22 -13.36 20.08
N GLN A 464 -15.73 -12.21 20.58
CA GLN A 464 -16.81 -11.52 19.89
C GLN A 464 -16.31 -11.01 18.54
N PHE A 465 -17.06 -11.26 17.48
CA PHE A 465 -16.73 -10.81 16.12
C PHE A 465 -17.80 -9.92 15.50
N ALA A 466 -19.03 -10.00 16.00
CA ALA A 466 -20.11 -9.14 15.52
C ALA A 466 -21.14 -8.84 16.61
N SER A 467 -22.02 -7.90 16.29
CA SER A 467 -23.23 -7.57 17.04
C SER A 467 -24.40 -7.35 16.08
N LEU A 468 -25.55 -7.88 16.47
CA LEU A 468 -26.84 -7.70 15.80
C LEU A 468 -27.77 -6.87 16.69
N SER A 469 -28.97 -6.59 16.19
CA SER A 469 -30.05 -6.16 17.07
C SER A 469 -30.35 -7.24 18.12
N PRO A 470 -30.62 -6.86 19.39
CA PRO A 470 -31.06 -7.81 20.40
C PRO A 470 -32.38 -8.50 20.04
N HIS A 471 -32.62 -9.67 20.62
CA HIS A 471 -33.87 -10.44 20.54
C HIS A 471 -34.24 -10.96 19.15
N LEU A 472 -33.28 -11.14 18.26
CA LEU A 472 -33.51 -11.84 17.00
C LEU A 472 -33.69 -13.35 17.25
N HIS A 473 -34.58 -13.96 16.47
CA HIS A 473 -34.76 -15.41 16.44
C HIS A 473 -33.73 -16.05 15.50
N LEU A 474 -32.45 -15.94 15.86
CA LEU A 474 -31.33 -16.46 15.07
C LEU A 474 -31.21 -17.97 15.24
N GLY A 475 -30.83 -18.67 14.16
CA GLY A 475 -30.55 -20.11 14.14
C GLY A 475 -29.30 -20.42 13.34
N GLU A 476 -28.84 -21.67 13.38
CA GLU A 476 -27.69 -22.18 12.60
C GLU A 476 -27.88 -21.95 11.10
N ASN A 477 -29.13 -21.99 10.64
CA ASN A 477 -29.50 -21.72 9.26
C ASN A 477 -29.16 -20.30 8.81
N SER A 478 -28.90 -19.36 9.73
CA SER A 478 -28.50 -17.99 9.41
C SER A 478 -27.03 -17.90 8.97
N PHE A 479 -26.26 -18.99 9.09
CA PHE A 479 -24.84 -19.02 8.84
C PHE A 479 -24.47 -19.93 7.66
N LEU A 480 -23.40 -19.57 6.95
CA LEU A 480 -22.75 -20.39 5.93
C LEU A 480 -21.24 -20.32 6.13
N VAL A 481 -20.58 -21.47 6.19
CA VAL A 481 -19.11 -21.56 6.30
C VAL A 481 -18.52 -21.70 4.90
N THR A 482 -17.64 -20.79 4.49
CA THR A 482 -17.11 -20.68 3.11
C THR A 482 -15.68 -21.17 2.96
#